data_AF-A0A5F2G5S2-F1
#
_entry.id   AF-A0A5F2G5S2-F1
#
_cell.length_a   1.000
_cell.length_b   1.000
_cell.length_c   1.000
_cell.angle_alpha   90.00
_cell.angle_beta   90.00
_cell.angle_gamma   90.00
#
_symmetry.space_group_name_H-M   'P 1'
#
loop_
_entity.id
_entity.type
_entity.pdbx_description
1 polymer ?
#
loop_
_entity_poly.entity_id
_entity_poly.type
_entity_poly.pdbx_seq_one_letter_code
_entity_poly.pdbx_strand_id
1 'polypeptide(L)'
;ARLHEQMELTFEELESTATEDEIAAEQAAARTTEVAPYVRKRPTRQPFPEHLPRERVVEPAPAACHCCGGHRLRKLGEDITETLEVVPRQWKVIQHVREKF
;
A
#
# COMPACT_ATOMS: atom_id res chain seq x y z
N ALA A 1 -53.77 19.76 33.41
CA ALA A 1 -53.13 19.22 34.63
C ALA A 1 -52.58 17.82 34.34
N ARG A 2 -53.40 16.75 34.35
CA ARG A 2 -52.95 15.35 34.20
C ARG A 2 -51.98 15.03 33.04
N LEU A 3 -52.19 15.57 31.84
CA LEU A 3 -51.30 15.32 30.69
C LEU A 3 -49.91 15.95 30.90
N HIS A 4 -49.85 17.11 31.56
CA HIS A 4 -48.60 17.81 31.82
C HIS A 4 -47.74 17.04 32.82
N GLU A 5 -48.35 16.58 33.92
CA GLU A 5 -47.71 15.73 34.93
C GLU A 5 -47.20 14.41 34.34
N GLN A 6 -47.96 13.81 33.40
CA GLN A 6 -47.52 12.61 32.70
C GLN A 6 -46.31 12.88 31.78
N MET A 7 -46.29 14.02 31.08
CA MET A 7 -45.15 14.40 30.25
C MET A 7 -43.92 14.70 31.10
N GLU A 8 -44.07 15.41 32.21
CA GLU A 8 -42.98 15.70 33.17
C GLU A 8 -42.34 14.41 33.68
N LEU A 9 -43.14 13.44 34.11
CA LEU A 9 -42.64 12.14 34.54
C LEU A 9 -41.86 11.42 33.43
N THR A 10 -42.37 11.43 32.19
CA THR A 10 -41.65 10.81 31.07
C THR A 10 -40.35 11.52 30.73
N PHE A 11 -40.27 12.84 30.92
CA PHE A 11 -39.03 13.58 30.74
C PHE A 11 -38.02 13.23 31.82
N GLU A 12 -38.43 13.14 33.08
CA GLU A 12 -37.56 12.71 34.19
C GLU A 12 -37.04 11.28 33.98
N GLU A 13 -37.89 10.35 33.53
CA GLU A 13 -37.47 8.99 33.18
C GLU A 13 -36.44 9.00 32.05
N LEU A 14 -36.70 9.75 30.97
CA LEU A 14 -35.76 9.85 29.85
C LEU A 14 -34.42 10.48 30.26
N GLU A 15 -34.45 11.53 31.09
CA GLU A 15 -33.24 12.15 31.63
C GLU A 15 -32.44 11.15 32.48
N SER A 16 -33.10 10.39 33.35
CA SER A 16 -32.42 9.34 34.14
C SER A 16 -31.76 8.29 33.23
N THR A 17 -32.47 7.80 32.22
CA THR A 17 -31.92 6.79 31.30
C THR A 17 -30.72 7.33 30.50
N ALA A 18 -30.78 8.59 30.05
CA ALA A 18 -29.67 9.22 29.35
C ALA A 18 -28.43 9.34 30.26
N THR A 19 -28.60 9.72 31.53
CA THR A 19 -27.47 9.77 32.47
C THR A 19 -26.88 8.39 32.77
N GLU A 20 -27.71 7.36 32.88
CA GLU A 20 -27.25 5.98 33.07
C GLU A 20 -26.46 5.48 31.85
N ASP A 21 -26.92 5.79 30.64
CA ASP A 21 -26.24 5.44 29.38
C ASP A 21 -24.89 6.14 29.24
N GLU A 22 -24.79 7.43 29.60
CA GLU A 22 -23.53 8.17 29.61
C GLU A 22 -22.51 7.56 30.58
N ILE A 23 -22.94 7.24 31.80
CA ILE A 23 -22.09 6.58 32.80
C ILE A 23 -21.65 5.20 32.31
N ALA A 24 -22.56 4.43 31.71
CA ALA A 24 -22.24 3.12 31.16
C ALA A 24 -21.24 3.22 30.00
N ALA A 25 -21.37 4.22 29.14
CA ALA A 25 -20.44 4.49 28.04
C ALA A 25 -19.05 4.90 28.56
N GLU A 26 -18.97 5.75 29.58
CA GLU A 26 -17.70 6.15 30.21
C GLU A 26 -17.01 4.95 30.87
N GLN A 27 -17.76 4.13 31.62
CA GLN A 27 -17.22 2.91 32.21
C GLN A 27 -16.76 1.91 31.14
N ALA A 28 -17.49 1.78 30.03
CA ALA A 28 -17.09 0.94 28.92
C ALA A 28 -15.80 1.45 28.28
N ALA A 29 -15.68 2.76 28.03
CA ALA A 29 -14.48 3.39 27.50
C ALA A 29 -13.27 3.20 28.44
N ALA A 30 -13.45 3.38 29.76
CA ALA A 30 -12.40 3.18 30.75
C ALA A 30 -11.89 1.73 30.84
N ARG A 31 -12.70 0.75 30.42
CA ARG A 31 -12.32 -0.67 30.33
C ARG A 31 -11.66 -1.03 29.01
N THR A 32 -11.64 -0.12 28.04
CA THR A 32 -10.89 -0.30 26.80
C THR A 32 -9.48 0.25 26.92
N THR A 33 -8.54 -0.39 26.24
CA THR A 33 -7.18 0.12 26.09
C THR A 33 -7.08 0.87 24.76
N GLU A 34 -6.62 2.11 24.79
CA GLU A 34 -6.30 2.84 23.57
C GLU A 34 -5.12 2.16 22.85
N VAL A 35 -5.34 1.73 21.62
CA VAL A 35 -4.30 1.12 20.78
C VAL A 35 -4.08 2.02 19.57
N ALA A 36 -2.82 2.39 19.33
CA ALA A 36 -2.45 3.17 18.16
C ALA A 36 -2.80 2.41 16.87
N PRO A 37 -3.31 3.11 15.83
CA PRO A 37 -3.62 2.48 14.56
C PRO A 37 -2.35 1.90 13.92
N TYR A 38 -2.38 0.61 13.56
CA TYR A 38 -1.28 -0.05 12.86
C TYR A 38 -1.41 0.13 11.34
N VAL A 39 -0.47 0.88 10.75
CA VAL A 39 -0.38 1.01 9.29
C VAL A 39 0.46 -0.14 8.74
N ARG A 40 -0.18 -1.05 8.00
CA ARG A 40 0.51 -2.13 7.28
C ARG A 40 1.36 -1.52 6.15
N LYS A 41 2.68 -1.69 6.22
CA LYS A 41 3.56 -1.41 5.08
C LYS A 41 3.28 -2.43 3.99
N ARG A 42 2.94 -1.95 2.78
CA ARG A 42 2.81 -2.81 1.61
C ARG A 42 4.19 -3.36 1.26
N PRO A 43 4.39 -4.68 1.16
CA PRO A 43 5.67 -5.22 0.77
C PRO A 43 5.99 -4.76 -0.65
N THR A 44 7.03 -3.94 -0.79
CA THR A 44 7.61 -3.60 -2.09
C THR A 44 8.73 -4.60 -2.37
N ARG A 45 8.94 -4.92 -3.65
CA ARG A 45 10.11 -5.71 -4.06
C ARG A 45 11.35 -4.87 -3.77
N GLN A 46 12.22 -5.35 -2.89
CA GLN A 46 13.52 -4.73 -2.68
C GLN A 46 14.42 -5.05 -3.88
N PRO A 47 15.26 -4.11 -4.33
CA PRO A 47 16.25 -4.39 -5.36
C PRO A 47 17.24 -5.45 -4.87
N PHE A 48 17.89 -6.15 -5.80
CA PHE A 48 18.90 -7.13 -5.42
C PHE A 48 20.12 -6.43 -4.79
N PRO A 49 20.83 -7.08 -3.86
CA PRO A 49 22.01 -6.52 -3.21
C PRO A 49 23.07 -5.99 -4.20
N GLU A 50 23.72 -4.88 -3.85
CA GLU A 50 24.71 -4.22 -4.72
C GLU A 50 25.98 -5.07 -4.94
N HIS A 51 26.37 -5.87 -3.95
CA HIS A 51 27.57 -6.71 -4.00
C HIS A 51 27.46 -7.92 -4.94
N LEU A 52 26.26 -8.24 -5.42
CA LEU A 52 26.09 -9.33 -6.38
C LEU A 52 26.57 -8.90 -7.79
N PRO A 53 27.33 -9.74 -8.50
CA PRO A 53 27.75 -9.44 -9.86
C PRO A 53 26.54 -9.32 -10.78
N ARG A 54 26.51 -8.25 -11.60
CA ARG A 54 25.43 -7.96 -12.55
C ARG A 54 25.89 -8.21 -13.98
N GLU A 55 25.17 -9.06 -14.69
CA GLU A 55 25.36 -9.35 -16.11
C GLU A 55 24.25 -8.66 -16.91
N ARG A 56 24.60 -7.79 -17.85
CA ARG A 56 23.64 -7.05 -18.68
C ARG A 56 23.38 -7.78 -19.99
N VAL A 57 22.14 -8.20 -20.21
CA VAL A 57 21.66 -8.80 -21.46
C VAL A 57 20.75 -7.80 -22.15
N VAL A 58 21.25 -7.18 -23.23
CA VAL A 58 20.51 -6.15 -23.99
C VAL A 58 19.74 -6.83 -25.13
N GLU A 59 18.42 -6.63 -25.16
CA GLU A 59 17.60 -7.08 -26.28
C GLU A 59 17.87 -6.21 -27.52
N PRO A 60 17.97 -6.81 -28.73
CA PRO A 60 18.28 -6.07 -29.93
C PRO A 60 17.18 -5.06 -30.26
N ALA A 61 17.62 -3.86 -30.67
CA ALA A 61 16.75 -2.80 -31.15
C ALA A 61 15.91 -3.26 -32.35
N PRO A 62 14.66 -2.76 -32.50
CA PRO A 62 13.92 -2.93 -33.74
C PRO A 62 14.67 -2.24 -34.90
N ALA A 63 14.58 -2.79 -36.12
CA ALA A 63 15.26 -2.22 -37.29
C ALA A 63 14.56 -0.98 -37.88
N ALA A 64 13.31 -0.74 -37.49
CA ALA A 64 12.49 0.37 -37.98
C ALA A 64 11.51 0.85 -36.92
N CYS A 65 11.18 2.14 -36.97
CA CYS A 65 10.17 2.73 -36.10
C CYS A 65 8.78 2.16 -36.41
N HIS A 66 8.06 1.70 -35.39
CA HIS A 66 6.70 1.17 -35.55
C HIS A 66 5.69 2.23 -36.01
N CYS A 67 5.96 3.52 -35.76
CA CYS A 67 5.07 4.62 -36.13
C CYS A 67 5.25 5.07 -37.59
N CYS A 68 6.50 5.21 -38.08
CA CYS A 68 6.78 5.81 -39.38
C CYS A 68 7.65 4.97 -40.32
N GLY A 69 8.11 3.79 -39.89
CA GLY A 69 8.99 2.92 -40.68
C GLY A 69 10.43 3.45 -40.87
N GLY A 70 10.78 4.59 -40.27
CA GLY A 70 12.11 5.17 -40.38
C GLY A 70 13.20 4.34 -39.69
N HIS A 71 14.39 4.30 -40.28
CA HIS A 71 15.56 3.59 -39.73
C HIS A 71 16.41 4.43 -38.76
N ARG A 72 16.09 5.72 -38.60
CA ARG A 72 16.77 6.62 -37.66
C ARG A 72 16.10 6.54 -36.29
N LEU A 73 16.38 5.48 -35.57
CA LEU A 73 15.93 5.28 -34.19
C LEU A 73 16.86 5.97 -33.21
N ARG A 74 16.31 6.64 -32.20
CA ARG A 74 17.07 7.26 -31.12
C ARG A 74 16.65 6.64 -29.80
N LYS A 75 17.61 6.30 -28.96
CA LYS A 75 17.34 5.75 -27.63
C LYS A 75 16.62 6.78 -26.76
N LEU A 76 15.43 6.43 -26.28
CA LEU A 76 14.58 7.24 -25.41
C LEU A 76 14.69 6.81 -23.94
N GLY A 77 14.94 5.53 -23.69
CA GLY A 77 15.04 4.99 -22.33
C GLY A 77 15.32 3.49 -22.31
N GLU A 78 15.38 2.92 -21.10
CA GLU A 78 15.60 1.49 -20.87
C GLU A 78 14.55 0.98 -19.88
N ASP A 79 13.93 -0.15 -20.19
CA ASP A 79 13.24 -0.96 -19.19
C ASP A 79 14.20 -2.07 -18.73
N ILE A 80 14.45 -2.14 -17.43
CA ILE A 80 15.38 -3.10 -16.83
C ILE A 80 14.59 -4.07 -15.96
N THR A 81 14.71 -5.36 -16.24
CA THR A 81 14.22 -6.43 -15.36
C THR A 81 15.38 -7.21 -14.78
N GLU A 82 15.40 -7.35 -13.45
CA GLU A 82 16.45 -8.08 -12.75
C GLU A 82 15.96 -9.50 -12.39
N THR A 83 16.78 -10.51 -12.71
CA THR A 83 16.54 -11.91 -12.38
C THR A 83 17.76 -12.47 -11.66
N LEU A 84 17.55 -13.16 -10.55
CA LEU A 84 18.63 -13.78 -9.79
C LEU A 84 18.92 -15.19 -10.34
N GLU A 85 20.13 -15.42 -10.82
CA GLU A 85 20.59 -16.71 -11.35
C GLU A 85 21.59 -17.36 -10.38
N VAL A 86 21.44 -18.67 -10.20
CA VAL A 86 22.35 -19.49 -9.37
C VAL A 86 23.37 -20.16 -10.28
N VAL A 87 24.64 -19.79 -10.11
CA VAL A 87 25.79 -20.48 -10.68
C VAL A 87 26.36 -21.38 -9.56
N PRO A 88 26.93 -22.56 -9.83
CA PRO A 88 27.52 -23.37 -8.77
C PRO A 88 28.44 -22.55 -7.86
N ARG A 89 28.09 -22.46 -6.57
CA ARG A 89 28.79 -21.68 -5.50
C ARG A 89 28.73 -20.15 -5.61
N GLN A 90 28.00 -19.58 -6.57
CA GLN A 90 27.93 -18.13 -6.78
C GLN A 90 26.52 -17.69 -7.20
N TRP A 91 26.17 -16.46 -6.86
CA TRP A 91 24.90 -15.86 -7.27
C TRP A 91 25.22 -14.69 -8.18
N LYS A 92 24.46 -14.54 -9.26
CA LYS A 92 24.58 -13.38 -10.16
C LYS A 92 23.20 -12.84 -10.49
N VAL A 93 23.14 -11.55 -10.76
CA VAL A 93 21.91 -10.87 -11.18
C VAL A 93 22.00 -10.65 -12.68
N ILE A 94 21.07 -11.23 -13.44
CA ILE A 94 20.89 -10.93 -14.86
C ILE A 94 19.99 -9.70 -14.97
N GLN A 95 20.51 -8.63 -15.58
CA GLN A 95 19.73 -7.45 -15.96
C GLN A 95 19.33 -7.59 -17.43
N HIS A 96 18.07 -7.90 -17.69
CA HIS A 96 17.53 -7.84 -19.05
C HIS A 96 17.15 -6.39 -19.36
N VAL A 97 17.81 -5.82 -20.36
CA VAL A 97 17.64 -4.43 -20.78
C VAL A 97 16.87 -4.42 -22.09
N ARG A 98 15.67 -3.86 -22.06
CA ARG A 98 14.88 -3.56 -23.26
C ARG A 98 14.94 -2.07 -23.53
N GLU A 99 15.70 -1.70 -24.54
CA GLU A 99 15.83 -0.30 -24.95
C GLU A 99 14.57 0.19 -25.65
N LYS A 100 14.13 1.40 -25.32
CA LYS A 100 13.04 2.13 -25.97
C LYS A 100 13.64 3.06 -27.02
N PHE A 101 13.08 3.04 -28.23
CA PHE A 101 13.53 3.80 -29.40
C PHE A 101 12.40 4.63 -30.01
#